data_AF-A0A225DI21-F1
#
_entry.id   AF-A0A225DI21-F1
#
_cell.length_a   1.000
_cell.length_b   1.000
_cell.length_c   1.000
_cell.angle_alpha   90.00
_cell.angle_beta   90.00
_cell.angle_gamma   90.00
#
_symmetry.space_group_name_H-M   'P 1'
#
loop_
_entity.id
_entity.type
_entity.pdbx_description
1 polymer ?
#
loop_
_entity_poly.entity_id
_entity_poly.type
_entity_poly.pdbx_seq_one_letter_code
_entity_poly.pdbx_strand_id
1 'polypeptide(L)'
;MAIAEIHEPLFAENNIRIQVLVGRPKKIAALMAMGISGVVGSDKLDVALYIDDTDEIFGGVHVKASLAERISDDVPCSREMMQNGFFSPLWTLDVKSFPPPHPDPLVNRGELGSPTAPSEKRGYVEKHGSFDHLFSANARSMPSSGTTPSGKRVMRLNLATQPNLFAQEVIARAKLFKEQGRAAAPPPPVTPSDR
;
A
#
# COMPACT_ATOMS: atom_id res chain seq x y z
N MET A 1 5.51 5.93 14.04
CA MET A 1 5.70 4.80 13.08
C MET A 1 6.24 5.43 11.82
N ALA A 2 7.42 4.98 11.34
CA ALA A 2 8.21 5.70 10.34
C ALA A 2 7.45 6.14 9.07
N ILE A 3 6.48 5.35 8.58
CA ILE A 3 5.68 5.75 7.41
C ILE A 3 4.91 7.06 7.62
N ALA A 4 4.36 7.32 8.82
CA ALA A 4 3.66 8.57 9.09
C ALA A 4 4.67 9.73 9.14
N GLU A 5 5.74 9.58 9.92
CA GLU A 5 6.80 10.59 10.09
C GLU A 5 7.44 11.02 8.75
N ILE A 6 7.65 10.08 7.82
CA ILE A 6 8.24 10.35 6.51
C ILE A 6 7.31 11.18 5.60
N HIS A 7 5.99 10.99 5.69
CA HIS A 7 5.03 11.52 4.72
C HIS A 7 4.14 12.64 5.26
N GLU A 8 3.99 12.76 6.58
CA GLU A 8 3.09 13.70 7.25
C GLU A 8 3.30 15.16 6.82
N PRO A 9 4.53 15.72 6.72
CA PRO A 9 4.70 17.11 6.28
C PRO A 9 4.09 17.37 4.90
N LEU A 10 4.35 16.48 3.94
CA LEU A 10 3.85 16.59 2.58
C LEU A 10 2.34 16.33 2.50
N PHE A 11 1.81 15.42 3.31
CA PHE A 11 0.37 15.13 3.35
C PHE A 11 -0.43 16.28 3.97
N ALA A 12 0.08 16.90 5.02
CA ALA A 12 -0.54 18.07 5.64
C ALA A 12 -0.70 19.24 4.64
N GLU A 13 0.32 19.51 3.82
CA GLU A 13 0.27 20.51 2.74
C GLU A 13 -0.83 20.23 1.70
N ASN A 14 -1.32 18.99 1.62
CA ASN A 14 -2.36 18.55 0.67
C ASN A 14 -3.72 18.30 1.35
N ASN A 15 -3.91 18.75 2.59
CA ASN A 15 -5.13 18.52 3.39
C ASN A 15 -5.43 17.00 3.49
N ILE A 16 -4.39 16.23 3.83
CA ILE A 16 -4.41 14.79 4.05
C ILE A 16 -3.80 14.51 5.43
N ARG A 17 -4.52 13.74 6.25
CA ARG A 17 -4.01 13.26 7.53
C ARG A 17 -3.75 11.76 7.48
N ILE A 18 -2.54 11.36 7.84
CA ILE A 18 -2.12 9.96 7.95
C ILE A 18 -2.16 9.55 9.42
N GLN A 19 -2.92 8.50 9.76
CA GLN A 19 -3.05 8.04 11.13
C GLN A 19 -2.66 6.57 11.28
N VAL A 20 -1.72 6.31 12.17
CA VAL A 20 -1.33 4.96 12.56
C VAL A 20 -2.37 4.36 13.51
N LEU A 21 -2.89 3.19 13.17
CA LEU A 21 -3.93 2.49 13.92
C LEU A 21 -3.31 1.51 14.91
N VAL A 22 -2.81 2.06 16.01
CA VAL A 22 -2.23 1.26 17.11
C VAL A 22 -3.34 0.61 17.94
N GLY A 23 -3.32 -0.72 18.01
CA GLY A 23 -4.26 -1.51 18.80
C GLY A 23 -5.60 -1.77 18.11
N ARG A 24 -6.25 -2.86 18.51
CA ARG A 24 -7.52 -3.33 17.92
C ARG A 24 -8.64 -2.28 17.92
N PRO A 25 -8.87 -1.47 18.99
CA PRO A 25 -9.97 -0.50 18.99
C PRO A 25 -9.89 0.55 17.88
N LYS A 26 -8.69 1.09 17.60
CA LYS A 26 -8.52 2.08 16.52
C LYS A 26 -8.73 1.47 15.13
N LYS A 27 -8.29 0.23 14.94
CA LYS A 27 -8.51 -0.52 13.70
C LYS A 27 -9.99 -0.76 13.45
N ILE A 28 -10.73 -1.21 14.46
CA ILE A 28 -12.19 -1.39 14.38
C ILE A 28 -12.89 -0.07 14.06
N ALA A 29 -12.55 1.01 14.77
CA ALA A 29 -13.16 2.32 14.54
C ALA A 29 -12.96 2.81 13.10
N ALA A 30 -11.77 2.63 12.53
CA ALA A 30 -11.51 2.97 11.13
C ALA A 30 -12.35 2.12 10.16
N LEU A 31 -12.41 0.80 10.37
CA LEU A 31 -13.21 -0.10 9.52
C LEU A 31 -14.72 0.16 9.66
N MET A 32 -15.19 0.58 10.84
CA MET A 32 -16.57 1.01 11.07
C MET A 32 -16.86 2.32 10.33
N ALA A 33 -15.96 3.29 10.37
CA ALA A 33 -16.08 4.55 9.62
C ALA A 33 -16.09 4.32 8.10
N MET A 34 -15.36 3.31 7.62
CA MET A 34 -15.43 2.84 6.23
C MET A 34 -16.73 2.07 5.90
N GLY A 35 -17.46 1.57 6.91
CA GLY A 35 -18.68 0.76 6.73
C GLY A 35 -18.43 -0.72 6.42
N ILE A 36 -17.21 -1.22 6.60
CA ILE A 36 -16.81 -2.58 6.17
C ILE A 36 -16.51 -3.53 7.34
N SER A 37 -16.62 -3.06 8.60
CA SER A 37 -16.22 -3.81 9.80
C SER A 37 -16.96 -5.15 10.02
N GLY A 38 -18.12 -5.36 9.40
CA GLY A 38 -18.90 -6.60 9.51
C GLY A 38 -18.51 -7.68 8.50
N VAL A 39 -17.69 -7.34 7.50
CA VAL A 39 -17.33 -8.23 6.39
C VAL A 39 -15.89 -8.73 6.52
N VAL A 40 -15.00 -7.91 7.10
CA VAL A 40 -13.56 -8.17 7.14
C VAL A 40 -13.05 -8.42 8.57
N GLY A 41 -11.91 -9.09 8.69
CA GLY A 41 -11.24 -9.27 9.98
C GLY A 41 -10.93 -7.94 10.66
N SER A 42 -11.28 -7.83 11.94
CA SER A 42 -11.33 -6.56 12.69
C SER A 42 -9.97 -5.87 12.98
N ASP A 43 -8.85 -6.42 12.52
CA ASP A 43 -7.50 -6.01 12.92
C ASP A 43 -6.47 -5.91 11.78
N LYS A 44 -6.93 -5.95 10.51
CA LYS A 44 -6.07 -6.07 9.33
C LYS A 44 -5.60 -4.76 8.68
N LEU A 45 -6.08 -3.61 9.19
CA LEU A 45 -5.67 -2.29 8.71
C LEU A 45 -4.62 -1.68 9.64
N ASP A 46 -3.54 -1.11 9.11
CA ASP A 46 -2.45 -0.56 9.92
C ASP A 46 -2.43 0.98 9.94
N VAL A 47 -2.86 1.61 8.85
CA VAL A 47 -2.91 3.06 8.69
C VAL A 47 -4.22 3.45 8.01
N ALA A 48 -4.84 4.52 8.47
CA ALA A 48 -5.94 5.17 7.77
C ALA A 48 -5.47 6.52 7.18
N LEU A 49 -6.02 6.87 6.02
CA LEU A 49 -5.77 8.10 5.30
C LEU A 49 -7.06 8.92 5.27
N TYR A 50 -7.00 10.12 5.81
CA TYR A 50 -8.13 11.03 5.98
C TYR A 50 -8.00 12.26 5.12
N ILE A 51 -9.12 12.79 4.68
CA ILE A 51 -9.26 14.18 4.30
C ILE A 51 -9.39 14.99 5.60
N ASP A 52 -8.44 15.90 5.87
CA ASP A 52 -8.24 16.43 7.22
C ASP A 52 -9.39 17.33 7.70
N ASP A 53 -9.95 18.16 6.81
CA ASP A 53 -11.07 19.05 7.12
C ASP A 53 -12.43 18.37 7.25
N THR A 54 -12.64 17.19 6.65
CA THR A 54 -13.91 16.46 6.71
C THR A 54 -13.88 15.26 7.64
N ASP A 55 -12.71 14.88 8.14
CA ASP A 55 -12.47 13.63 8.86
C ASP A 55 -12.91 12.36 8.09
N GLU A 56 -13.10 12.47 6.77
CA GLU A 56 -13.49 11.33 5.94
C GLU A 56 -12.29 10.48 5.57
N ILE A 57 -12.45 9.17 5.72
CA ILE A 57 -11.45 8.20 5.27
C ILE A 57 -11.60 7.99 3.76
N PHE A 58 -10.53 8.24 3.00
CA PHE A 58 -10.50 7.94 1.56
C PHE A 58 -9.66 6.70 1.23
N GLY A 59 -8.89 6.20 2.19
CA GLY A 59 -8.07 5.01 2.00
C GLY A 59 -7.46 4.48 3.27
N GLY A 60 -6.79 3.35 3.14
CA GLY A 60 -6.05 2.74 4.23
C GLY A 60 -4.91 1.89 3.71
N VAL A 61 -3.80 1.88 4.44
CA VAL A 61 -2.55 1.24 4.00
C VAL A 61 -2.28 0.02 4.87
N HIS A 62 -2.03 -1.10 4.20
CA HIS A 62 -1.50 -2.30 4.83
C HIS A 62 0.02 -2.14 4.94
N VAL A 63 0.59 -2.26 6.14
CA VAL A 63 2.01 -1.96 6.37
C VAL A 63 2.71 -3.21 6.90
N LYS A 64 3.70 -3.70 6.16
CA LYS A 64 4.39 -4.96 6.49
C LYS A 64 5.90 -4.82 6.39
N ALA A 65 6.63 -5.13 7.45
CA ALA A 65 8.10 -5.18 7.39
C ALA A 65 8.59 -6.30 6.45
N SER A 66 7.99 -7.49 6.55
CA SER A 66 8.20 -8.62 5.65
C SER A 66 6.87 -9.15 5.16
N LEU A 67 6.85 -9.81 3.99
CA LEU A 67 5.61 -10.25 3.37
C LEU A 67 5.19 -11.63 3.92
N ALA A 68 6.14 -12.57 4.03
CA ALA A 68 5.93 -13.94 4.48
C ALA A 68 4.60 -14.55 3.95
N GLU A 69 4.03 -15.55 4.60
CA GLU A 69 2.68 -16.04 4.32
C GLU A 69 1.57 -15.01 4.65
N ARG A 70 1.93 -13.94 5.37
CA ARG A 70 1.01 -12.99 6.02
C ARG A 70 0.44 -11.90 5.12
N ILE A 71 0.89 -11.78 3.86
CA ILE A 71 0.23 -10.91 2.87
C ILE A 71 -1.19 -11.39 2.56
N SER A 72 -1.42 -12.70 2.61
CA SER A 72 -2.73 -13.31 2.30
C SER A 72 -3.81 -12.93 3.32
N ASP A 73 -3.43 -12.71 4.58
CA ASP A 73 -4.31 -12.25 5.66
C ASP A 73 -4.96 -10.89 5.38
N ASP A 74 -4.29 -10.02 4.62
CA ASP A 74 -4.76 -8.66 4.34
C ASP A 74 -5.63 -8.62 3.07
N VAL A 75 -5.57 -9.66 2.22
CA VAL A 75 -6.26 -9.70 0.93
C VAL A 75 -7.78 -9.50 1.06
N PRO A 76 -8.51 -10.17 1.98
CA PRO A 76 -9.94 -9.95 2.13
C PRO A 76 -10.27 -8.50 2.51
N CYS A 77 -9.50 -7.90 3.43
CA CYS A 77 -9.70 -6.52 3.85
C CYS A 77 -9.47 -5.55 2.70
N SER A 78 -8.37 -5.72 1.97
CA SER A 78 -8.03 -4.83 0.86
C SER A 78 -9.04 -4.90 -0.28
N ARG A 79 -9.51 -6.10 -0.63
CA ARG A 79 -10.53 -6.27 -1.68
C ARG A 79 -11.84 -5.59 -1.31
N GLU A 80 -12.29 -5.75 -0.06
CA GLU A 80 -13.50 -5.08 0.41
C GLU A 80 -13.35 -3.56 0.37
N MET A 81 -12.19 -3.04 0.81
CA MET A 81 -11.89 -1.61 0.71
C MET A 81 -11.97 -1.12 -0.74
N MET A 82 -11.31 -1.81 -1.67
CA MET A 82 -11.31 -1.44 -3.10
C MET A 82 -12.71 -1.53 -3.73
N GLN A 83 -13.51 -2.53 -3.38
CA GLN A 83 -14.89 -2.69 -3.85
C GLN A 83 -15.81 -1.56 -3.37
N ASN A 84 -15.51 -0.98 -2.20
CA ASN A 84 -16.23 0.16 -1.64
C ASN A 84 -15.61 1.53 -2.01
N GLY A 85 -14.69 1.56 -2.99
CA GLY A 85 -14.10 2.79 -3.51
C GLY A 85 -12.97 3.38 -2.66
N PHE A 86 -12.49 2.67 -1.64
CA PHE A 86 -11.36 3.12 -0.83
C PHE A 86 -10.02 2.72 -1.47
N PHE A 87 -9.05 3.64 -1.40
CA PHE A 87 -7.68 3.33 -1.80
C PHE A 87 -7.05 2.33 -0.81
N SER A 88 -6.54 1.21 -1.34
CA SER A 88 -5.99 0.11 -0.52
C SER A 88 -4.62 -0.39 -1.00
N PRO A 89 -3.54 0.36 -0.77
CA PRO A 89 -2.20 -0.07 -1.11
C PRO A 89 -1.56 -0.96 -0.03
N LEU A 90 -0.55 -1.72 -0.45
CA LEU A 90 0.40 -2.39 0.44
C LEU A 90 1.72 -1.61 0.47
N TRP A 91 2.19 -1.26 1.65
CA TRP A 91 3.50 -0.63 1.86
C TRP A 91 4.41 -1.59 2.63
N THR A 92 5.62 -1.83 2.14
CA THR A 92 6.50 -2.83 2.73
C THR A 92 7.98 -2.46 2.71
N LEU A 93 8.73 -2.99 3.68
CA LEU A 93 10.19 -3.03 3.65
C LEU A 93 10.72 -4.27 2.90
N ASP A 94 9.85 -5.20 2.49
CA ASP A 94 10.18 -6.44 1.77
C ASP A 94 11.44 -7.13 2.35
N VAL A 95 11.45 -7.34 3.66
CA VAL A 95 12.60 -7.88 4.38
C VAL A 95 12.60 -9.41 4.34
N LYS A 96 13.57 -9.97 3.61
CA LYS A 96 13.92 -11.38 3.66
C LYS A 96 15.38 -11.60 3.28
N SER A 97 16.10 -12.20 4.22
CA SER A 97 17.43 -12.76 4.02
C SER A 97 17.45 -14.20 4.55
N PHE A 98 18.37 -15.01 4.04
CA PHE A 98 18.59 -16.37 4.53
C PHE A 98 19.91 -16.43 5.30
N PRO A 99 19.93 -17.00 6.53
CA PRO A 99 21.18 -17.16 7.26
C PRO A 99 22.04 -18.28 6.63
N PRO A 100 23.32 -18.40 7.01
CA PRO A 100 24.12 -19.59 6.70
C PRO A 100 23.39 -20.89 7.10
N PRO A 101 23.54 -22.01 6.34
CA PRO A 101 24.50 -22.24 5.26
C PRO A 101 23.96 -21.87 3.85
N HIS A 102 23.00 -20.95 3.73
CA HIS A 102 22.50 -20.51 2.43
C HIS A 102 23.65 -19.96 1.54
N PRO A 103 23.69 -20.27 0.22
CA PRO A 103 24.82 -19.91 -0.66
C PRO A 103 25.12 -18.42 -0.74
N ASP A 104 24.09 -17.60 -0.52
CA ASP A 104 24.21 -16.16 -0.41
C ASP A 104 23.60 -15.72 0.93
N PRO A 105 24.40 -15.73 2.01
CA PRO A 105 23.90 -15.53 3.35
C PRO A 105 23.71 -14.05 3.66
N LEU A 106 22.68 -13.73 4.44
CA LEU A 106 22.41 -12.41 5.03
C LEU A 106 22.13 -11.26 4.04
N VAL A 107 22.07 -11.50 2.73
CA VAL A 107 21.62 -10.49 1.76
C VAL A 107 20.09 -10.42 1.75
N ASN A 108 19.54 -9.24 2.06
CA ASN A 108 18.11 -8.99 1.99
C ASN A 108 17.64 -8.80 0.53
N ARG A 109 17.19 -9.87 -0.12
CA ARG A 109 16.61 -9.83 -1.48
C ARG A 109 15.10 -9.61 -1.51
N GLY A 110 14.43 -9.68 -0.36
CA GLY A 110 12.98 -9.65 -0.28
C GLY A 110 12.33 -10.92 -0.85
N GLU A 111 11.01 -10.87 -1.03
CA GLU A 111 10.15 -12.03 -1.32
C GLU A 111 9.30 -11.85 -2.58
N LEU A 112 9.44 -10.75 -3.31
CA LEU A 112 8.62 -10.42 -4.48
C LEU A 112 9.07 -11.10 -5.79
N GLY A 113 10.27 -11.70 -5.81
CA GLY A 113 10.88 -12.18 -7.05
C GLY A 113 11.04 -11.05 -8.09
N SER A 114 11.07 -11.41 -9.36
CA SER A 114 11.19 -10.47 -10.49
C SER A 114 9.95 -10.52 -11.40
N PRO A 115 9.77 -9.56 -12.32
CA PRO A 115 8.72 -9.67 -13.34
C PRO A 115 8.82 -10.93 -14.21
N THR A 116 10.03 -11.43 -14.46
CA THR A 116 10.28 -12.63 -15.29
C THR A 116 10.25 -13.94 -14.50
N ALA A 117 10.42 -13.87 -13.18
CA ALA A 117 10.32 -14.99 -12.25
C ALA A 117 9.54 -14.52 -11.00
N PRO A 118 8.21 -14.30 -11.14
CA PRO A 118 7.39 -13.73 -10.09
C PRO A 118 7.20 -14.72 -8.95
N SER A 119 7.27 -14.24 -7.71
CA SER A 119 6.79 -15.03 -6.58
C SER A 119 5.26 -15.01 -6.52
N GLU A 120 4.67 -15.93 -5.75
CA GLU A 120 3.24 -15.91 -5.45
C GLU A 120 2.79 -14.55 -4.87
N LYS A 121 3.65 -13.94 -4.04
CA LYS A 121 3.36 -12.65 -3.38
C LYS A 121 3.21 -11.50 -4.39
N ARG A 122 4.04 -11.49 -5.44
CA ARG A 122 3.88 -10.55 -6.56
C ARG A 122 2.57 -10.80 -7.30
N GLY A 123 2.16 -12.06 -7.42
CA GLY A 123 0.90 -12.48 -8.01
C GLY A 123 -0.33 -11.82 -7.36
N TYR A 124 -0.35 -11.63 -6.03
CA TYR A 124 -1.46 -10.92 -5.36
C TYR A 124 -1.70 -9.52 -5.90
N VAL A 125 -0.65 -8.84 -6.37
CA VAL A 125 -0.76 -7.48 -6.92
C VAL A 125 -0.93 -7.56 -8.42
N GLU A 126 0.07 -8.07 -9.15
CA GLU A 126 0.16 -7.94 -10.61
C GLU A 126 -0.83 -8.84 -11.36
N LYS A 127 -1.23 -9.97 -10.77
CA LYS A 127 -2.16 -10.91 -11.39
C LYS A 127 -3.57 -10.78 -10.82
N HIS A 128 -3.68 -10.71 -9.49
CA HIS A 128 -4.96 -10.76 -8.80
C HIS A 128 -5.56 -9.40 -8.49
N GLY A 129 -4.77 -8.32 -8.51
CA GLY A 129 -5.26 -6.99 -8.18
C GLY A 129 -5.80 -6.89 -6.75
N SER A 130 -5.28 -7.68 -5.82
CA SER A 130 -5.75 -7.73 -4.43
C SER A 130 -5.45 -6.46 -3.64
N PHE A 131 -4.61 -5.57 -4.17
CA PHE A 131 -4.26 -4.26 -3.62
C PHE A 131 -4.20 -3.27 -4.78
N ASP A 132 -4.41 -1.97 -4.52
CA ASP A 132 -4.26 -0.95 -5.56
C ASP A 132 -2.85 -0.94 -6.13
N HIS A 133 -1.84 -0.87 -5.27
CA HIS A 133 -0.43 -0.98 -5.65
C HIS A 133 0.36 -1.52 -4.45
N LEU A 134 1.56 -2.03 -4.72
CA LEU A 134 2.53 -2.41 -3.69
C LEU A 134 3.74 -1.50 -3.78
N PHE A 135 4.05 -0.82 -2.68
CA PHE A 135 5.20 0.08 -2.57
C PHE A 135 6.25 -0.57 -1.66
N SER A 136 7.40 -0.93 -2.24
CA SER A 136 8.52 -1.51 -1.50
C SER A 136 9.63 -0.49 -1.28
N ALA A 137 10.05 -0.33 -0.03
CA ALA A 137 11.24 0.44 0.33
C ALA A 137 12.55 -0.36 0.24
N ASN A 138 12.51 -1.64 -0.14
CA ASN A 138 13.72 -2.41 -0.40
C ASN A 138 14.28 -2.04 -1.78
N ALA A 139 15.50 -1.48 -1.79
CA ALA A 139 16.19 -1.08 -3.02
C ALA A 139 16.39 -2.24 -4.02
N ARG A 140 16.37 -3.50 -3.53
CA ARG A 140 16.51 -4.72 -4.33
C ARG A 140 15.18 -5.28 -4.85
N SER A 141 14.03 -4.82 -4.37
CA SER A 141 12.75 -5.21 -4.96
C SER A 141 12.67 -4.70 -6.40
N MET A 142 12.37 -5.59 -7.34
CA MET A 142 12.24 -5.21 -8.73
C MET A 142 10.85 -4.59 -8.98
N PRO A 143 10.72 -3.40 -9.60
CA PRO A 143 9.41 -2.87 -9.95
C PRO A 143 8.76 -3.70 -11.06
N SER A 144 7.43 -3.59 -11.23
CA SER A 144 6.73 -4.17 -12.38
C SER A 144 7.25 -3.57 -13.69
N SER A 145 7.44 -4.41 -14.70
CA SER A 145 7.75 -4.01 -16.08
C SER A 145 6.48 -3.95 -16.92
N GLY A 146 6.36 -2.96 -17.81
CA GLY A 146 5.24 -2.88 -18.76
C GLY A 146 3.86 -2.80 -18.09
N THR A 147 2.86 -3.38 -18.73
CA THR A 147 1.49 -3.55 -18.20
C THR A 147 1.36 -4.88 -17.48
N THR A 148 0.74 -4.88 -16.31
CA THR A 148 0.44 -6.09 -15.53
C THR A 148 -0.98 -6.59 -15.83
N PRO A 149 -1.27 -7.90 -15.68
CA PRO A 149 -2.62 -8.44 -15.91
C PRO A 149 -3.74 -7.74 -15.12
N SER A 150 -3.47 -7.33 -13.88
CA SER A 150 -4.44 -6.61 -13.04
C SER A 150 -4.45 -5.09 -13.25
N GLY A 151 -3.51 -4.55 -14.01
CA GLY A 151 -3.20 -3.11 -14.06
C GLY A 151 -2.54 -2.55 -12.80
N LYS A 152 -2.47 -3.34 -11.72
CA LYS A 152 -1.85 -2.97 -10.44
C LYS A 152 -0.36 -3.30 -10.44
N ARG A 153 0.43 -2.52 -9.72
CA ARG A 153 1.90 -2.50 -9.88
C ARG A 153 2.63 -2.67 -8.56
N VAL A 154 3.76 -3.36 -8.62
CA VAL A 154 4.87 -3.29 -7.66
C VAL A 154 5.74 -2.10 -8.02
N MET A 155 5.89 -1.17 -7.09
CA MET A 155 6.70 0.04 -7.21
C MET A 155 7.82 0.01 -6.18
N ARG A 156 9.02 0.39 -6.61
CA ARG A 156 10.16 0.56 -5.70
C ARG A 156 10.23 2.02 -5.27
N LEU A 157 10.21 2.25 -3.98
CA LEU A 157 10.38 3.56 -3.37
C LEU A 157 11.86 3.92 -3.26
N ASN A 158 12.12 5.21 -3.40
CA ASN A 158 13.33 5.83 -2.90
C ASN A 158 12.94 6.76 -1.74
N LEU A 159 13.20 6.33 -0.51
CA LEU A 159 12.81 7.09 0.68
C LEU A 159 13.62 8.39 0.86
N ALA A 160 14.73 8.56 0.15
CA ALA A 160 15.53 9.78 0.17
C ALA A 160 14.97 10.91 -0.71
N THR A 161 13.95 10.63 -1.54
CA THR A 161 13.35 11.59 -2.47
C THR A 161 11.87 11.82 -2.14
N GLN A 162 11.41 13.07 -2.17
CA GLN A 162 10.00 13.44 -2.01
C GLN A 162 9.56 14.40 -3.13
N PRO A 163 8.29 14.32 -3.60
CA PRO A 163 7.33 13.28 -3.26
C PRO A 163 7.75 11.94 -3.90
N ASN A 164 7.83 10.86 -3.11
CA ASN A 164 8.05 9.52 -3.66
C ASN A 164 6.77 8.97 -4.31
N LEU A 165 6.87 7.84 -5.03
CA LEU A 165 5.72 7.27 -5.75
C LEU A 165 4.51 6.97 -4.86
N PHE A 166 4.72 6.56 -3.60
CA PHE A 166 3.61 6.35 -2.67
C PHE A 166 2.93 7.67 -2.31
N ALA A 167 3.71 8.71 -2.02
CA ALA A 167 3.17 10.02 -1.70
C ALA A 167 2.39 10.63 -2.88
N GLN A 168 2.93 10.52 -4.09
CA GLN A 168 2.27 10.97 -5.33
C GLN A 168 0.91 10.29 -5.51
N GLU A 169 0.85 8.97 -5.36
CA GLU A 169 -0.39 8.21 -5.48
C GLU A 169 -1.41 8.61 -4.39
N VAL A 170 -0.98 8.75 -3.13
CA VAL A 170 -1.87 9.19 -2.03
C VAL A 170 -2.48 10.56 -2.32
N ILE A 171 -1.67 11.52 -2.78
CA ILE A 171 -2.13 12.87 -3.13
C ILE A 171 -3.11 12.83 -4.31
N ALA A 172 -2.79 12.06 -5.36
CA ALA A 172 -3.69 11.90 -6.51
C ALA A 172 -5.04 11.27 -6.10
N ARG A 173 -5.01 10.25 -5.23
CA ARG A 173 -6.21 9.59 -4.70
C ARG A 173 -7.06 10.51 -3.83
N ALA A 174 -6.43 11.31 -2.98
CA ALA A 174 -7.15 12.28 -2.17
C ALA A 174 -7.87 13.33 -3.04
N LYS A 175 -7.21 13.82 -4.10
CA LYS A 175 -7.82 14.76 -5.05
C LYS A 175 -9.05 14.15 -5.74
N LEU A 176 -8.91 12.94 -6.28
CA LEU A 176 -10.02 12.23 -6.91
C LEU A 176 -11.17 11.98 -5.93
N PHE A 177 -10.87 11.60 -4.70
CA PHE A 177 -11.89 11.39 -3.67
C PHE A 177 -12.65 12.69 -3.35
N LYS A 178 -11.97 13.84 -3.27
CA LYS A 178 -12.63 15.14 -3.07
C LYS A 178 -13.55 15.53 -4.24
N GLU A 179 -13.17 15.18 -5.46
CA GLU A 179 -13.93 15.51 -6.67
C GLU A 179 -15.13 14.58 -6.92
N GLN A 180 -14.98 13.29 -6.63
CA GLN A 180 -15.91 12.24 -7.08
C GLN A 180 -16.52 11.45 -5.91
N GLY A 181 -16.11 11.73 -4.66
CA GLY A 181 -16.48 10.95 -3.49
C GLY A 181 -16.05 9.48 -3.61
N ARG A 182 -16.82 8.59 -2.99
CA ARG A 182 -16.58 7.13 -3.01
C ARG A 182 -16.82 6.49 -4.40
N ALA A 183 -17.38 7.21 -5.35
CA ALA A 183 -17.60 6.72 -6.71
C ALA A 183 -16.35 6.88 -7.61
N ALA A 184 -15.24 7.38 -7.07
CA ALA A 184 -14.03 7.65 -7.82
C ALA A 184 -13.42 6.37 -8.42
N ALA A 185 -13.28 6.34 -9.75
CA ALA A 185 -12.45 5.32 -10.40
C ALA A 185 -10.97 5.55 -10.04
N PRO A 186 -10.15 4.49 -9.91
CA PRO A 186 -8.73 4.65 -9.64
C PRO A 186 -8.05 5.49 -10.75
N PRO A 187 -7.16 6.44 -10.41
CA PRO A 187 -6.33 7.15 -11.38
C PRO A 187 -5.47 6.15 -12.16
N PRO A 188 -5.06 6.52 -13.38
CA PRO A 188 -4.04 5.76 -14.09
C PRO A 188 -2.75 5.70 -13.24
N PRO A 189 -2.03 4.57 -13.22
CA PRO A 189 -0.82 4.43 -12.42
C PRO A 189 0.25 5.43 -12.87
N VAL A 190 0.87 6.13 -11.91
CA VAL A 190 1.95 7.08 -12.17
C VAL A 190 3.13 6.36 -12.85
N THR A 191 3.49 6.78 -14.06
CA THR A 191 4.57 6.17 -14.84
C THR A 191 5.92 6.83 -14.55
N PRO A 192 7.03 6.07 -14.53
CA PRO A 192 8.37 6.64 -14.35
C PRO A 192 8.83 7.61 -15.46
N SER A 193 8.06 7.75 -16.55
CA SER A 193 8.37 8.59 -17.72
C SER A 193 8.06 10.07 -17.54
N ASP A 194 7.47 10.49 -16.43
CA ASP A 194 7.26 11.91 -16.11
C ASP A 194 8.51 12.57 -15.50
N ARG A 195 9.68 12.25 -16.03
CA ARG A 195 10.99 12.79 -15.63
C ARG A 195 11.60 13.63 -16.74
#